data_AF-A0A6C0E1V8-F1
#
_entry.id   AF-A0A6C0E1V8-F1
#
_cell.length_a   1.000
_cell.length_b   1.000
_cell.length_c   1.000
_cell.angle_alpha   90.00
_cell.angle_beta   90.00
_cell.angle_gamma   90.00
#
_symmetry.space_group_name_H-M   'P 1'
#
loop_
_entity.id
_entity.type
_entity.pdbx_description
1 polymer ?
#
loop_
_entity_poly.entity_id
_entity_poly.type
_entity_poly.pdbx_seq_one_letter_code
_entity_poly.pdbx_strand_id
1 'polypeptide(L)'
;MYLNSNQPNNYHSNHDSHYGSTVDKDNNNIYNYDDIIGTDNNDTRRRTDFVLQENISTKNSDCSSGQGLVTNKNSLIYRFKFTEEFMQELYTFSKIHQYDNREDFKESWTSWMNDNNVLISSEQERMISLGYHGDILEKMYKSARYYFRKKTVEKKEPVKRRNYLSVSKELLDSMDDHIRTHMFESTYQPKTGFELFCNETKEILKTAVVKICEQGITDSQMIQEKIKKTYKNRYFVIVKK
;
A
#
# COMPACT_ATOMS: atom_id res chain seq x y z
N MET A 1 8.42 -38.55 74.52
CA MET A 1 9.39 -38.05 75.53
C MET A 1 9.37 -36.53 75.48
N TYR A 2 9.29 -35.90 76.66
CA TYR A 2 9.53 -34.50 77.06
C TYR A 2 10.01 -33.51 75.97
N LEU A 3 9.27 -32.42 75.71
CA LEU A 3 9.24 -31.10 76.40
C LEU A 3 10.44 -30.18 76.07
N ASN A 4 10.06 -28.95 75.69
CA ASN A 4 10.79 -27.68 75.82
C ASN A 4 12.08 -27.51 74.98
N SER A 5 12.45 -26.32 74.50
CA SER A 5 12.45 -25.07 75.25
C SER A 5 12.72 -23.85 74.36
N ASN A 6 12.14 -22.71 74.76
CA ASN A 6 12.80 -21.40 74.90
C ASN A 6 13.07 -20.52 73.66
N GLN A 7 12.10 -19.63 73.43
CA GLN A 7 12.25 -18.16 73.36
C GLN A 7 13.25 -17.63 74.43
N PRO A 8 13.90 -16.44 74.30
CA PRO A 8 13.15 -15.18 74.48
C PRO A 8 13.75 -13.86 73.93
N ASN A 9 12.92 -12.81 74.12
CA ASN A 9 13.26 -11.42 74.44
C ASN A 9 13.75 -10.51 73.30
N ASN A 10 13.41 -9.22 73.24
CA ASN A 10 12.44 -8.35 73.94
C ASN A 10 12.54 -6.99 73.21
N TYR A 11 11.42 -6.23 73.12
CA TYR A 11 11.24 -4.80 73.46
C TYR A 11 12.29 -3.79 72.91
N HIS A 12 12.00 -2.55 72.49
CA HIS A 12 10.89 -1.59 72.63
C HIS A 12 11.24 -0.45 71.64
N SER A 13 10.33 0.03 70.80
CA SER A 13 9.64 1.33 70.91
C SER A 13 10.48 2.52 71.44
N ASN A 14 10.75 3.52 70.59
CA ASN A 14 10.18 4.88 70.64
C ASN A 14 11.12 6.04 70.24
N HIS A 15 10.50 6.99 69.54
CA HIS A 15 10.64 8.45 69.59
C HIS A 15 11.72 9.22 68.80
N ASP A 16 11.19 10.06 67.89
CA ASP A 16 11.38 11.51 67.74
C ASP A 16 12.55 12.15 66.96
N SER A 17 12.11 12.89 65.91
CA SER A 17 12.30 14.33 65.67
C SER A 17 13.18 14.79 64.48
N HIS A 18 12.51 15.50 63.56
CA HIS A 18 12.83 16.79 62.93
C HIS A 18 14.11 16.98 62.09
N TYR A 19 13.95 17.26 60.77
CA TYR A 19 14.43 18.47 60.05
C TYR A 19 14.17 18.39 58.51
N GLY A 20 13.54 19.44 57.93
CA GLY A 20 13.86 20.13 56.65
C GLY A 20 13.86 19.46 55.25
N SER A 21 13.04 20.04 54.34
CA SER A 21 13.20 20.26 52.87
C SER A 21 13.61 19.12 51.91
N THR A 22 12.80 18.84 50.87
CA THR A 22 12.97 19.28 49.46
C THR A 22 11.87 18.70 48.53
N VAL A 23 11.55 19.48 47.50
CA VAL A 23 10.70 19.22 46.32
C VAL A 23 11.21 18.01 45.52
N ASP A 24 10.33 17.25 44.86
CA ASP A 24 10.59 16.74 43.51
C ASP A 24 9.32 16.46 42.70
N LYS A 25 9.35 17.00 41.48
CA LYS A 25 8.40 16.86 40.37
C LYS A 25 8.91 15.74 39.44
N ASP A 26 8.08 15.44 38.44
CA ASP A 26 8.42 14.83 37.14
C ASP A 26 8.36 13.30 37.02
N ASN A 27 7.42 12.86 36.18
CA ASN A 27 7.72 11.90 35.12
C ASN A 27 6.73 12.06 33.95
N ASN A 28 6.92 13.16 33.23
CA ASN A 28 6.56 13.31 31.82
C ASN A 28 7.55 12.48 30.99
N ASN A 29 7.11 11.39 30.34
CA ASN A 29 7.90 10.78 29.26
C ASN A 29 7.27 11.16 27.91
N ILE A 30 7.64 12.36 27.48
CA ILE A 30 7.29 12.99 26.22
C ILE A 30 8.11 12.28 25.12
N TYR A 31 7.42 11.64 24.17
CA TYR A 31 8.04 11.19 22.94
C TYR A 31 8.71 12.38 22.25
N ASN A 32 10.00 12.24 21.98
CA ASN A 32 10.84 13.35 21.55
C ASN A 32 10.49 13.73 20.11
N TYR A 33 9.94 14.94 19.95
CA TYR A 33 9.57 15.54 18.66
C TYR A 33 10.74 15.58 17.67
N ASP A 34 11.98 15.57 18.17
CA ASP A 34 13.21 15.61 17.39
C ASP A 34 13.47 14.29 16.62
N ASP A 35 12.93 13.15 17.05
CA ASP A 35 13.07 11.87 16.33
C ASP A 35 12.28 11.85 15.01
N ILE A 36 11.32 12.77 14.83
CA ILE A 36 10.50 12.90 13.62
C ILE A 36 11.21 13.77 12.56
N ILE A 37 12.11 14.65 13.00
CA ILE A 37 12.78 15.67 12.17
C ILE A 37 14.19 15.23 11.73
N GLY A 38 14.73 14.15 12.30
CA GLY A 38 16.05 13.60 11.97
C GLY A 38 16.25 13.33 10.47
N THR A 39 17.13 14.11 9.86
CA THR A 39 17.67 13.87 8.53
C THR A 39 18.61 12.67 8.57
N ASP A 40 18.30 11.61 7.83
CA ASP A 40 19.34 10.70 7.38
C ASP A 40 19.15 10.22 5.94
N ASN A 41 20.30 10.08 5.29
CA ASN A 41 20.49 9.88 3.87
C ASN A 41 20.48 8.38 3.50
N ASN A 42 20.22 8.13 2.21
CA ASN A 42 20.26 6.86 1.49
C ASN A 42 18.93 6.07 1.43
N ASP A 43 18.22 6.18 0.30
CA ASP A 43 17.77 4.96 -0.37
C ASP A 43 17.60 5.20 -1.88
N THR A 44 18.46 4.55 -2.64
CA THR A 44 18.45 4.48 -4.10
C THR A 44 17.54 3.32 -4.49
N ARG A 45 16.25 3.58 -4.75
CA ARG A 45 15.39 2.59 -5.42
C ARG A 45 14.65 3.15 -6.62
N ARG A 46 14.96 2.51 -7.74
CA ARG A 46 14.50 2.78 -9.11
C ARG A 46 12.98 2.86 -9.20
N ARG A 47 12.56 3.97 -9.80
CA ARG A 47 11.23 4.26 -10.32
C ARG A 47 11.02 3.42 -11.59
N THR A 48 10.01 2.56 -11.62
CA THR A 48 9.40 2.14 -12.88
C THR A 48 8.03 2.77 -12.96
N ASP A 49 7.77 3.35 -14.12
CA ASP A 49 6.70 4.31 -14.32
C ASP A 49 5.30 3.72 -14.26
N PHE A 50 4.45 4.64 -13.87
CA PHE A 50 3.05 4.56 -13.51
C PHE A 50 2.25 5.03 -14.72
N VAL A 51 1.28 4.23 -15.17
CA VAL A 51 0.14 4.75 -15.94
C VAL A 51 -1.12 4.45 -15.15
N LEU A 52 -1.78 5.55 -14.78
CA LEU A 52 -3.06 5.64 -14.11
C LEU A 52 -4.19 5.15 -15.00
N GLN A 53 -5.17 4.48 -14.41
CA GLN A 53 -6.51 5.07 -14.42
C GLN A 53 -7.31 4.64 -13.20
N GLU A 54 -8.07 5.61 -12.69
CA GLU A 54 -8.72 5.64 -11.37
C GLU A 54 -10.03 4.83 -11.31
N ASN A 55 -10.18 4.19 -10.15
CA ASN A 55 -11.35 3.83 -9.32
C ASN A 55 -12.75 4.28 -9.80
N ILE A 56 -13.83 3.49 -9.63
CA ILE A 56 -14.56 3.32 -8.35
C ILE A 56 -15.25 1.94 -8.22
N SER A 57 -15.30 1.51 -6.96
CA SER A 57 -15.92 0.35 -6.29
C SER A 57 -17.34 -0.07 -6.73
N THR A 58 -17.55 -1.38 -6.87
CA THR A 58 -18.55 -2.11 -6.04
C THR A 58 -18.22 -3.61 -5.96
N LYS A 59 -18.46 -4.16 -4.78
CA LYS A 59 -18.28 -5.55 -4.37
C LYS A 59 -19.25 -6.47 -5.13
N ASN A 60 -18.82 -7.68 -5.46
CA ASN A 60 -19.47 -8.92 -5.03
C ASN A 60 -18.62 -10.15 -5.38
N SER A 61 -18.47 -11.01 -4.38
CA SER A 61 -17.96 -12.36 -4.51
C SER A 61 -19.05 -13.26 -5.09
N ASP A 62 -18.69 -14.19 -5.97
CA ASP A 62 -18.74 -15.62 -5.67
C ASP A 62 -18.46 -16.47 -6.91
N CYS A 63 -17.96 -17.65 -6.61
CA CYS A 63 -17.53 -18.70 -7.51
C CYS A 63 -18.62 -19.78 -7.53
N SER A 64 -19.08 -20.20 -8.71
CA SER A 64 -19.31 -21.61 -9.04
C SER A 64 -19.74 -21.82 -10.48
N SER A 65 -19.25 -22.95 -10.98
CA SER A 65 -19.52 -23.65 -12.23
C SER A 65 -20.99 -23.99 -12.49
N GLY A 66 -21.40 -23.97 -13.76
CA GLY A 66 -22.64 -24.60 -14.22
C GLY A 66 -23.27 -23.87 -15.41
N GLN A 67 -23.49 -24.59 -16.51
CA GLN A 67 -23.92 -24.09 -17.82
C GLN A 67 -25.31 -23.46 -17.82
N GLY A 68 -25.51 -22.46 -18.68
CA GLY A 68 -26.83 -21.89 -18.99
C GLY A 68 -26.71 -20.69 -19.93
N LEU A 69 -26.95 -20.90 -21.22
CA LEU A 69 -27.20 -19.85 -22.20
C LEU A 69 -28.43 -19.05 -21.77
N VAL A 70 -28.21 -17.83 -21.27
CA VAL A 70 -29.24 -16.82 -21.09
C VAL A 70 -28.73 -15.52 -21.69
N THR A 71 -29.11 -15.28 -22.94
CA THR A 71 -28.98 -13.99 -23.62
C THR A 71 -29.95 -13.01 -22.97
N ASN A 72 -29.46 -12.16 -22.07
CA ASN A 72 -30.29 -11.08 -21.52
C ASN A 72 -29.48 -9.82 -21.19
N LYS A 73 -29.94 -8.72 -21.79
CA LYS A 73 -29.57 -7.30 -21.60
C LYS A 73 -28.14 -6.90 -21.97
N ASN A 74 -28.08 -5.84 -22.79
CA ASN A 74 -26.91 -4.99 -23.09
C ASN A 74 -26.23 -4.47 -21.82
N SER A 75 -25.56 -5.36 -21.08
CA SER A 75 -24.62 -4.96 -20.06
C SER A 75 -23.35 -4.52 -20.79
N LEU A 76 -23.00 -3.25 -20.63
CA LEU A 76 -21.75 -2.72 -21.17
C LEU A 76 -20.60 -3.52 -20.56
N ILE A 77 -19.92 -4.30 -21.40
CA ILE A 77 -18.77 -5.08 -20.98
C ILE A 77 -17.57 -4.12 -20.90
N TYR A 78 -17.22 -3.70 -19.69
CA TYR A 78 -16.02 -2.90 -19.47
C TYR A 78 -14.74 -3.75 -19.42
N ARG A 79 -14.87 -5.05 -19.10
CA ARG A 79 -13.74 -5.97 -18.96
C ARG A 79 -13.92 -7.23 -19.80
N PHE A 80 -13.29 -7.21 -20.97
CA PHE A 80 -13.21 -8.36 -21.85
C PHE A 80 -12.17 -9.37 -21.33
N LYS A 81 -12.64 -10.59 -21.04
CA LYS A 81 -11.82 -11.73 -20.65
C LYS A 81 -11.77 -12.74 -21.81
N PHE A 82 -10.68 -13.47 -21.89
CA PHE A 82 -10.59 -14.61 -22.80
C PHE A 82 -11.43 -15.80 -22.30
N THR A 83 -11.76 -16.73 -23.19
CA THR A 83 -12.36 -18.03 -22.83
C THR A 83 -11.42 -18.84 -21.96
N GLU A 84 -11.99 -19.75 -21.17
CA GLU A 84 -11.20 -20.61 -20.27
C GLU A 84 -10.26 -21.54 -21.04
N GLU A 85 -10.76 -22.14 -22.12
CA GLU A 85 -9.97 -22.97 -23.05
C GLU A 85 -8.77 -22.20 -23.61
N PHE A 86 -9.01 -21.01 -24.18
CA PHE A 86 -7.93 -20.16 -24.70
C PHE A 86 -6.94 -19.77 -23.60
N MET A 87 -7.42 -19.42 -22.39
CA MET A 87 -6.54 -19.08 -21.27
C MET A 87 -5.66 -20.24 -20.85
N GLN A 88 -6.15 -21.48 -20.91
CA GLN A 88 -5.38 -22.66 -20.54
C GLN A 88 -4.25 -22.91 -21.54
N GLU A 89 -4.55 -22.89 -22.84
CA GLU A 89 -3.53 -23.04 -23.89
C GLU A 89 -2.48 -21.93 -23.83
N LEU A 90 -2.93 -20.68 -23.66
CA LEU A 90 -2.04 -19.53 -23.54
C LEU A 90 -1.16 -19.62 -22.28
N TYR A 91 -1.70 -20.17 -21.19
CA TYR A 91 -0.95 -20.42 -19.96
C TYR A 91 0.11 -21.52 -20.15
N THR A 92 -0.26 -22.63 -20.79
CA THR A 92 0.65 -23.74 -21.10
C THR A 92 1.84 -23.25 -21.93
N PHE A 93 1.58 -22.55 -23.03
CA PHE A 93 2.61 -21.91 -23.85
C PHE A 93 3.53 -21.02 -23.01
N SER A 94 2.95 -20.11 -22.23
CA SER A 94 3.72 -19.15 -21.42
C SER A 94 4.60 -19.81 -20.36
N LYS A 95 4.23 -21.02 -19.91
CA LYS A 95 4.98 -21.78 -18.91
C LYS A 95 6.11 -22.59 -19.50
N ILE A 96 5.91 -23.17 -20.68
CA ILE A 96 6.97 -23.82 -21.45
C ILE A 96 8.10 -22.82 -21.72
N HIS A 97 7.74 -21.62 -22.18
CA HIS A 97 8.69 -20.56 -22.57
C HIS A 97 9.04 -19.60 -21.41
N GLN A 98 8.99 -20.06 -20.15
CA GLN A 98 9.11 -19.14 -19.02
C GLN A 98 10.52 -18.56 -18.82
N TYR A 99 11.53 -19.30 -19.25
CA TYR A 99 12.94 -18.94 -19.13
C TYR A 99 13.54 -18.41 -20.44
N ASP A 100 12.73 -18.37 -21.50
CA ASP A 100 13.15 -17.91 -22.81
C ASP A 100 13.56 -16.44 -22.78
N ASN A 101 14.59 -16.14 -23.56
CA ASN A 101 15.01 -14.78 -23.81
C ASN A 101 13.98 -14.06 -24.70
N ARG A 102 14.21 -12.77 -24.99
CA ARG A 102 13.24 -11.96 -25.73
C ARG A 102 12.97 -12.49 -27.15
N GLU A 103 14.02 -12.92 -27.85
CA GLU A 103 13.98 -13.32 -29.24
C GLU A 103 13.39 -14.73 -29.38
N ASP A 104 13.88 -15.69 -28.60
CA ASP A 104 13.37 -17.07 -28.57
C ASP A 104 11.86 -17.11 -28.27
N PHE A 105 11.41 -16.27 -27.32
CA PHE A 105 9.98 -16.16 -27.01
C PHE A 105 9.16 -15.63 -28.19
N LYS A 106 9.73 -14.68 -28.96
CA LYS A 106 9.04 -14.08 -30.12
C LYS A 106 8.95 -15.06 -31.29
N GLU A 107 10.00 -15.84 -31.51
CA GLU A 107 10.01 -16.92 -32.51
C GLU A 107 8.99 -18.00 -32.13
N SER A 108 9.07 -18.49 -30.90
CA SER A 108 8.13 -19.50 -30.38
C SER A 108 6.68 -19.01 -30.40
N TRP A 109 6.45 -17.73 -30.08
CA TRP A 109 5.12 -17.11 -30.20
C TRP A 109 4.59 -17.15 -31.63
N THR A 110 5.45 -16.89 -32.61
CA THR A 110 5.06 -16.91 -34.03
C THR A 110 4.71 -18.33 -34.48
N SER A 111 5.50 -19.34 -34.09
CA SER A 111 5.17 -20.75 -34.32
C SER A 111 3.84 -21.13 -33.67
N TRP A 112 3.69 -20.82 -32.39
CA TRP A 112 2.48 -21.14 -31.63
C TRP A 112 1.22 -20.50 -32.23
N MET A 113 1.31 -19.26 -32.73
CA MET A 113 0.19 -18.61 -33.42
C MET A 113 -0.20 -19.33 -34.71
N ASN A 114 0.77 -19.84 -35.47
CA ASN A 114 0.50 -20.59 -36.68
C ASN A 114 -0.16 -21.94 -36.37
N ASP A 115 0.35 -22.63 -35.35
CA ASP A 115 -0.16 -23.95 -34.93
C ASP A 115 -1.57 -23.86 -34.32
N ASN A 116 -1.90 -22.74 -33.66
CA ASN A 116 -3.18 -22.52 -32.96
C ASN A 116 -4.08 -21.49 -33.67
N ASN A 117 -3.91 -21.32 -34.98
CA ASN A 117 -4.58 -20.26 -35.73
C ASN A 117 -6.12 -20.29 -35.63
N VAL A 118 -6.74 -21.47 -35.62
CA VAL A 118 -8.20 -21.65 -35.50
C VAL A 118 -8.68 -21.18 -34.14
N LEU A 119 -7.98 -21.58 -33.08
CA LEU A 119 -8.30 -21.20 -31.70
C LEU A 119 -8.17 -19.68 -31.51
N ILE A 120 -7.10 -19.08 -32.02
CA ILE A 120 -6.86 -17.63 -31.96
C ILE A 120 -7.93 -16.87 -32.75
N SER A 121 -8.22 -17.29 -33.98
CA SER A 121 -9.21 -16.62 -34.84
C SER A 121 -10.61 -16.66 -34.21
N SER A 122 -11.01 -17.82 -33.69
CA SER A 122 -12.29 -17.99 -33.00
C SER A 122 -12.39 -17.06 -31.77
N GLU A 123 -11.31 -16.95 -31.00
CA GLU A 123 -11.26 -16.08 -29.82
C GLU A 123 -11.26 -14.59 -30.20
N GLN A 124 -10.60 -14.23 -31.30
CA GLN A 124 -10.62 -12.86 -31.85
C GLN A 124 -12.04 -12.47 -32.28
N GLU A 125 -12.70 -13.31 -33.09
CA GLU A 125 -14.08 -13.08 -33.56
C GLU A 125 -15.04 -12.93 -32.39
N ARG A 126 -14.90 -13.78 -31.36
CA ARG A 126 -15.69 -13.69 -30.13
C ARG A 126 -15.46 -12.38 -29.38
N MET A 127 -14.22 -11.90 -29.27
CA MET A 127 -13.94 -10.63 -28.60
C MET A 127 -14.50 -9.44 -29.38
N ILE A 128 -14.41 -9.47 -30.71
CA ILE A 128 -14.98 -8.44 -31.59
C ILE A 128 -16.51 -8.44 -31.46
N SER A 129 -17.16 -9.61 -31.45
CA SER A 129 -18.62 -9.70 -31.31
C SER A 129 -19.15 -9.23 -29.95
N LEU A 130 -18.32 -9.32 -28.90
CA LEU A 130 -18.62 -8.70 -27.60
C LEU A 130 -18.44 -7.18 -27.58
N GLY A 131 -17.84 -6.58 -28.61
CA GLY A 131 -17.60 -5.13 -28.71
C GLY A 131 -16.22 -4.67 -28.25
N TYR A 132 -15.20 -5.53 -28.28
CA TYR A 132 -13.82 -5.11 -28.00
C TYR A 132 -13.21 -4.41 -29.22
N HIS A 133 -12.72 -3.18 -29.03
CA HIS A 133 -12.13 -2.35 -30.10
C HIS A 133 -10.59 -2.25 -30.07
N GLY A 134 -9.91 -2.98 -29.18
CA GLY A 134 -8.45 -2.93 -29.06
C GLY A 134 -7.73 -4.00 -29.89
N ASP A 135 -6.39 -3.95 -29.90
CA ASP A 135 -5.57 -4.99 -30.52
C ASP A 135 -5.58 -6.27 -29.65
N ILE A 136 -6.31 -7.27 -30.13
CA ILE A 136 -6.49 -8.54 -29.45
C ILE A 136 -5.19 -9.36 -29.44
N LEU A 137 -4.42 -9.36 -30.53
CA LEU A 137 -3.16 -10.12 -30.61
C LEU A 137 -2.12 -9.54 -29.65
N GLU A 138 -2.02 -8.21 -29.59
CA GLU A 138 -1.14 -7.55 -28.63
C GLU A 138 -1.57 -7.83 -27.17
N LYS A 139 -2.88 -7.84 -26.90
CA LYS A 139 -3.43 -8.22 -25.59
C LYS A 139 -3.09 -9.67 -25.24
N MET A 140 -3.17 -10.61 -26.18
CA MET A 140 -2.81 -12.02 -26.00
C MET A 140 -1.31 -12.15 -25.70
N TYR A 141 -0.44 -11.55 -26.52
CA TYR A 141 1.01 -11.56 -26.34
C TYR A 141 1.44 -11.00 -24.98
N LYS A 142 0.89 -9.83 -24.60
CA LYS A 142 1.17 -9.20 -23.30
C LYS A 142 0.73 -10.11 -22.15
N SER A 143 -0.43 -10.75 -22.28
CA SER A 143 -0.94 -11.68 -21.27
C SER A 143 -0.02 -12.90 -21.12
N ALA A 144 0.46 -13.46 -22.23
CA ALA A 144 1.41 -14.57 -22.20
C ALA A 144 2.74 -14.18 -21.52
N ARG A 145 3.41 -13.17 -22.09
CA ARG A 145 4.78 -12.78 -21.73
C ARG A 145 4.91 -12.16 -20.34
N TYR A 146 3.96 -11.32 -19.96
CA TYR A 146 4.08 -10.52 -18.72
C TYR A 146 3.26 -11.09 -17.57
N TYR A 147 2.09 -11.68 -17.84
CA TYR A 147 1.21 -12.20 -16.81
C TYR A 147 1.42 -13.70 -16.58
N PHE A 148 1.09 -14.55 -17.55
CA PHE A 148 1.08 -16.00 -17.36
C PHE A 148 2.46 -16.60 -17.09
N ARG A 149 3.50 -16.07 -17.73
CA ARG A 149 4.89 -16.45 -17.46
C ARG A 149 5.25 -16.37 -15.96
N LYS A 150 4.90 -15.26 -15.31
CA LYS A 150 5.22 -14.99 -13.89
C LYS A 150 4.15 -15.48 -12.90
N LYS A 151 2.99 -15.93 -13.39
CA LYS A 151 1.88 -16.38 -12.55
C LYS A 151 2.28 -17.69 -11.85
N THR A 152 2.26 -17.73 -10.53
CA THR A 152 2.52 -18.95 -9.75
C THR A 152 1.25 -19.79 -9.64
N VAL A 153 1.40 -21.12 -9.61
CA VAL A 153 0.29 -22.06 -9.35
C VAL A 153 -0.10 -22.03 -7.88
N GLU A 154 0.88 -21.78 -7.00
CA GLU A 154 0.66 -21.65 -5.56
C GLU A 154 -0.19 -20.40 -5.26
N LYS A 155 -1.37 -20.65 -4.69
CA LYS A 155 -2.22 -19.61 -4.11
C LYS A 155 -1.55 -19.14 -2.83
N LYS A 156 -0.81 -18.03 -2.89
CA LYS A 156 -0.28 -17.37 -1.68
C LYS A 156 -1.45 -17.06 -0.76
N GLU A 157 -1.29 -17.36 0.53
CA GLU A 157 -2.28 -16.99 1.52
C GLU A 157 -2.55 -15.48 1.47
N PRO A 158 -3.81 -15.05 1.67
CA PRO A 158 -4.16 -13.64 1.61
C PRO A 158 -3.37 -12.86 2.67
N VAL A 159 -2.53 -11.93 2.20
CA VAL A 159 -1.75 -11.05 3.08
C VAL A 159 -2.73 -10.23 3.94
N LYS A 160 -2.57 -10.28 5.27
CA LYS A 160 -3.35 -9.45 6.19
C LYS A 160 -3.22 -7.98 5.79
N ARG A 161 -4.35 -7.30 5.59
CA ARG A 161 -4.35 -5.88 5.23
C ARG A 161 -3.81 -5.07 6.40
N ARG A 162 -2.91 -4.14 6.13
CA ARG A 162 -2.47 -3.14 7.12
C ARG A 162 -3.66 -2.32 7.61
N ASN A 163 -3.58 -1.89 8.88
CA ASN A 163 -4.54 -0.92 9.42
C ASN A 163 -4.46 0.37 8.60
N TYR A 164 -5.62 0.90 8.22
CA TYR A 164 -5.68 2.10 7.40
C TYR A 164 -5.43 3.33 8.26
N LEU A 165 -4.37 4.08 7.95
CA LEU A 165 -4.09 5.37 8.58
C LEU A 165 -4.89 6.48 7.89
N SER A 166 -5.86 7.03 8.60
CA SER A 166 -6.62 8.21 8.18
C SER A 166 -5.86 9.49 8.57
N VAL A 167 -5.80 10.46 7.67
CA VAL A 167 -5.20 11.77 7.95
C VAL A 167 -6.33 12.74 8.25
N SER A 168 -6.23 13.51 9.33
CA SER A 168 -7.28 14.44 9.75
C SER A 168 -7.52 15.53 8.70
N LYS A 169 -8.79 15.96 8.56
CA LYS A 169 -9.15 17.03 7.63
C LYS A 169 -8.38 18.33 7.91
N GLU A 170 -8.24 18.67 9.18
CA GLU A 170 -7.47 19.82 9.66
C GLU A 170 -6.02 19.82 9.15
N LEU A 171 -5.32 18.67 9.25
CA LEU A 171 -3.96 18.55 8.74
C LEU A 171 -3.95 18.66 7.21
N LEU A 172 -4.92 18.05 6.53
CA LEU A 172 -5.03 18.10 5.07
C LEU A 172 -5.25 19.52 4.54
N ASP A 173 -6.11 20.30 5.19
CA ASP A 173 -6.39 21.69 4.83
C ASP A 173 -5.15 22.56 5.08
N SER A 174 -4.46 22.36 6.22
CA SER A 174 -3.18 23.05 6.51
C SER A 174 -2.09 22.76 5.48
N MET A 175 -1.98 21.51 5.01
CA MET A 175 -1.04 21.15 3.94
C MET A 175 -1.36 21.88 2.63
N ASP A 176 -2.65 21.91 2.26
CA ASP A 176 -3.08 22.57 1.03
C ASP A 176 -2.81 24.08 1.09
N ASP A 177 -3.09 24.72 2.22
CA ASP A 177 -2.84 26.14 2.41
C ASP A 177 -1.34 26.46 2.34
N HIS A 178 -0.51 25.69 3.04
CA HIS A 178 0.95 25.86 2.98
C HIS A 178 1.51 25.64 1.57
N ILE A 179 0.96 24.68 0.81
CA ILE A 179 1.35 24.49 -0.59
C ILE A 179 0.96 25.71 -1.43
N ARG A 180 -0.26 26.25 -1.24
CA ARG A 180 -0.74 27.40 -2.01
C ARG A 180 0.07 28.67 -1.74
N THR A 181 0.53 28.88 -0.52
CA THR A 181 1.32 30.06 -0.17
C THR A 181 2.73 30.02 -0.75
N HIS A 182 3.37 28.84 -0.78
CA HIS A 182 4.78 28.70 -1.15
C HIS A 182 5.03 28.22 -2.59
N MET A 183 4.01 27.70 -3.30
CA MET A 183 4.23 27.11 -4.64
C MET A 183 4.71 28.09 -5.72
N PHE A 184 4.58 29.40 -5.50
CA PHE A 184 5.03 30.42 -6.44
C PHE A 184 6.53 30.75 -6.31
N GLU A 185 7.20 30.24 -5.27
CA GLU A 185 8.65 30.43 -5.12
C GLU A 185 9.40 29.60 -6.17
N SER A 186 10.36 30.22 -6.85
CA SER A 186 11.08 29.62 -7.98
C SER A 186 11.87 28.35 -7.62
N THR A 187 12.22 28.18 -6.35
CA THR A 187 12.98 27.03 -5.83
C THR A 187 12.09 26.02 -5.11
N TYR A 188 10.77 26.24 -5.09
CA TYR A 188 9.86 25.40 -4.34
C TYR A 188 9.77 24.01 -4.95
N GLN A 189 10.10 23.00 -4.14
CA GLN A 189 9.98 21.60 -4.50
C GLN A 189 9.19 20.87 -3.42
N PRO A 190 8.44 19.82 -3.79
CA PRO A 190 7.66 19.05 -2.80
C PRO A 190 8.50 18.39 -1.70
N LYS A 191 9.82 18.28 -1.86
CA LYS A 191 10.73 17.85 -0.78
C LYS A 191 10.98 19.00 0.21
N THR A 192 11.50 20.13 -0.27
CA THR A 192 11.84 21.29 0.55
C THR A 192 10.59 21.90 1.19
N GLY A 193 9.48 21.96 0.45
CA GLY A 193 8.20 22.41 0.98
C GLY A 193 7.65 21.54 2.11
N PHE A 194 7.90 20.22 2.10
CA PHE A 194 7.51 19.36 3.21
C PHE A 194 8.35 19.61 4.46
N GLU A 195 9.66 19.84 4.29
CA GLU A 195 10.57 20.16 5.40
C GLU A 195 10.18 21.51 6.05
N LEU A 196 9.86 22.52 5.24
CA LEU A 196 9.33 23.82 5.69
C LEU A 196 7.99 23.65 6.43
N PHE A 197 7.05 22.92 5.84
CA PHE A 197 5.75 22.64 6.45
C PHE A 197 5.87 22.02 7.84
N CYS A 198 6.73 21.01 7.98
CA CYS A 198 6.99 20.36 9.27
C CYS A 198 7.55 21.32 10.32
N ASN A 199 8.33 22.32 9.90
CA ASN A 199 8.89 23.34 10.79
C ASN A 199 7.87 24.40 11.20
N GLU A 200 6.98 24.80 10.28
CA GLU A 200 6.01 25.88 10.48
C GLU A 200 4.74 25.42 11.21
N THR A 201 4.32 24.17 11.02
CA THR A 201 3.01 23.65 11.49
C THR A 201 3.13 22.57 12.57
N LYS A 202 4.13 22.70 13.45
CA LYS A 202 4.48 21.69 14.47
C LYS A 202 3.29 21.27 15.35
N GLU A 203 2.47 22.22 15.78
CA GLU A 203 1.37 21.95 16.71
C GLU A 203 0.21 21.19 16.05
N ILE A 204 -0.13 21.52 14.81
CA ILE A 204 -1.14 20.79 14.01
C ILE A 204 -0.64 19.37 13.75
N LEU A 205 0.65 19.23 13.43
CA LEU A 205 1.29 17.94 13.19
C LEU A 205 1.27 17.06 14.44
N LYS A 206 1.67 17.60 15.61
CA LYS A 206 1.63 16.88 16.90
C LYS A 206 0.21 16.41 17.22
N THR A 207 -0.78 17.30 17.08
CA THR A 207 -2.19 16.97 17.34
C THR A 207 -2.69 15.85 16.42
N ALA A 208 -2.31 15.89 15.14
CA ALA A 208 -2.66 14.86 14.19
C ALA A 208 -1.99 13.51 14.51
N VAL A 209 -0.72 13.52 14.93
CA VAL A 209 0.01 12.31 15.34
C VAL A 209 -0.63 11.68 16.58
N VAL A 210 -1.00 12.48 17.59
CA VAL A 210 -1.71 11.99 18.79
C VAL A 210 -3.02 11.30 18.41
N LYS A 211 -3.84 11.93 17.56
CA LYS A 211 -5.10 11.34 17.07
C LYS A 211 -4.88 10.03 16.31
N ILE A 212 -3.75 9.87 15.60
CA ILE A 212 -3.41 8.63 14.90
C ILE A 212 -2.95 7.55 15.90
N CYS A 213 -2.17 7.92 16.92
CA CYS A 213 -1.75 7.01 17.98
C CYS A 213 -2.95 6.48 18.78
N GLU A 214 -3.96 7.32 19.04
CA GLU A 214 -5.23 6.93 19.67
C GLU A 214 -6.00 5.88 18.85
N GLN A 215 -5.80 5.82 17.54
CA GLN A 215 -6.39 4.80 16.65
C GLN A 215 -5.62 3.46 16.68
N GLY A 216 -4.62 3.32 17.55
CA GLY A 216 -3.83 2.10 17.72
C GLY A 216 -2.70 1.94 16.70
N ILE A 217 -2.32 3.01 15.99
CA ILE A 217 -1.17 3.01 15.08
C ILE A 217 -0.02 3.73 15.77
N THR A 218 0.99 2.97 16.20
CA THR A 218 2.15 3.49 16.96
C THR A 218 3.47 3.47 16.19
N ASP A 219 3.46 2.98 14.95
CA ASP A 219 4.63 2.96 14.09
C ASP A 219 4.93 4.38 13.56
N SER A 220 5.94 5.02 14.16
CA SER A 220 6.35 6.39 13.85
C SER A 220 6.80 6.56 12.40
N GLN A 221 7.54 5.57 11.85
CA GLN A 221 8.00 5.60 10.47
C GLN A 221 6.81 5.53 9.51
N MET A 222 5.84 4.64 9.78
CA MET A 222 4.62 4.54 8.99
C MET A 222 3.82 5.85 8.98
N ILE A 223 3.70 6.51 10.13
CA ILE A 223 3.02 7.81 10.26
C ILE A 223 3.76 8.88 9.45
N GLN A 224 5.07 9.00 9.62
CA GLN A 224 5.91 9.97 8.92
C GLN A 224 5.83 9.78 7.39
N GLU A 225 5.98 8.55 6.91
CA GLU A 225 5.89 8.22 5.48
C GLU A 225 4.50 8.56 4.90
N LYS A 226 3.44 8.28 5.67
CA LYS A 226 2.08 8.60 5.26
C LYS A 226 1.85 10.09 5.15
N ILE A 227 2.29 10.89 6.12
CA ILE A 227 2.15 12.35 6.11
C ILE A 227 2.97 12.95 4.95
N LYS A 228 4.24 12.55 4.80
CA LYS A 228 5.13 12.97 3.71
C LYS A 228 4.55 12.65 2.34
N LYS A 229 4.04 11.43 2.14
CA LYS A 229 3.41 11.02 0.87
C LYS A 229 2.14 11.81 0.60
N THR A 230 1.34 12.08 1.63
CA THR A 230 0.09 12.85 1.50
C THR A 230 0.39 14.28 1.05
N TYR A 231 1.37 14.94 1.68
CA TYR A 231 1.82 16.28 1.30
C TYR A 231 2.27 16.35 -0.18
N LYS A 232 3.18 15.46 -0.58
CA LYS A 232 3.70 15.43 -1.96
C LYS A 232 2.61 15.16 -3.00
N ASN A 233 1.71 14.21 -2.71
CA ASN A 233 0.59 13.93 -3.59
C ASN A 233 -0.33 15.15 -3.75
N ARG A 234 -0.62 15.86 -2.65
CA ARG A 234 -1.41 17.10 -2.68
C ARG A 234 -0.74 18.17 -3.53
N TYR A 235 0.56 18.36 -3.39
CA TYR A 235 1.33 19.28 -4.24
C TYR A 235 1.12 18.98 -5.73
N PHE A 236 1.29 17.73 -6.16
CA PHE A 236 1.10 17.36 -7.57
C PHE A 236 -0.35 17.48 -8.04
N VAL A 237 -1.34 17.36 -7.16
CA VAL A 237 -2.75 17.61 -7.50
C VAL A 237 -3.02 19.11 -7.67
N ILE A 238 -2.44 19.95 -6.81
CA ILE A 238 -2.63 21.41 -6.86
C ILE A 238 -1.93 22.00 -8.09
N VAL A 239 -0.69 21.59 -8.37
CA VAL A 239 0.10 22.13 -9.51
C VAL A 239 -0.41 21.66 -10.87
N LYS A 240 -1.09 20.50 -10.94
CA LYS A 240 -1.67 19.98 -12.19
C LYS A 240 -3.04 20.58 -12.53
N LYS A 241 -3.69 21.27 -11.59
CA LYS A 241 -4.95 21.97 -11.83
C LYS A 241 -4.67 23.32 -12.46
#